data_AF-A0A8B5XE40-F1
#
_entry.id   AF-A0A8B5XE40-F1
#
_cell.length_a   1.000
_cell.length_b   1.000
_cell.length_c   1.000
_cell.angle_alpha   90.00
_cell.angle_beta   90.00
_cell.angle_gamma   90.00
#
_symmetry.space_group_name_H-M   'P 1'
#
loop_
_entity.id
_entity.type
_entity.pdbx_description
1 polymer ?
#
loop_
_entity_poly.entity_id
_entity_poly.type
_entity_poly.pdbx_seq_one_letter_code
_entity_poly.pdbx_strand_id
1 'polypeptide(L)'
;MQRVKLAASAGLQNAGLLREGISYLNYVRNHSIPMYYGHAIARAEGDNEVTGAVIRKVDADWSPVPGTEQPIDVDTICVGYGFLPSIELLKTIGCELEYNEQLGGQIPTRTRLMETSVPGVYAVGDGSGVAGAPASIVEGRIAALSVAARSGALPKSRARVRVRRELRSWSAIQRFRAALDETYRIRPGIYNWMTDDTIICRCEEVTAGEIQQFVGTSRDPNYVKSLTRASMGLCQGRNCSRNVSWLVAESTGQDPAQVMSLNARPPAKPVPLGAIADPTPPPIPSDLMMSDE
;
A
#
# COMPACT_ATOMS: atom_id res chain seq x y z
N MET A 1 -12.30 18.99 20.79
CA MET A 1 -13.75 18.67 20.87
C MET A 1 -14.43 18.45 19.51
N GLN A 2 -14.08 19.16 18.43
CA GLN A 2 -14.66 18.94 17.09
C GLN A 2 -14.27 17.59 16.45
N ARG A 3 -13.05 17.11 16.72
CA ARG A 3 -12.47 15.87 16.16
C ARG A 3 -13.09 14.57 16.72
N VAL A 4 -13.44 14.56 18.01
CA VAL A 4 -14.15 13.44 18.67
C VAL A 4 -15.60 13.33 18.16
N LYS A 5 -16.25 14.46 17.85
CA LYS A 5 -17.60 14.49 17.27
C LYS A 5 -17.63 13.96 15.83
N LEU A 6 -16.58 14.18 15.03
CA LEU A 6 -16.47 13.61 13.68
C LEU A 6 -16.30 12.08 13.72
N ALA A 7 -15.42 11.56 14.57
CA ALA A 7 -15.25 10.11 14.74
C ALA A 7 -16.53 9.42 15.28
N ALA A 8 -17.22 10.06 16.23
CA ALA A 8 -18.48 9.55 16.78
C ALA A 8 -19.63 9.55 15.74
N SER A 9 -19.76 10.61 14.93
CA SER A 9 -20.79 10.69 13.87
C SER A 9 -20.49 9.80 12.67
N ALA A 10 -19.22 9.57 12.36
CA ALA A 10 -18.76 8.61 11.35
C ALA A 10 -19.04 7.17 11.82
N GLY A 11 -18.74 6.84 13.07
CA GLY A 11 -19.04 5.55 13.69
C GLY A 11 -20.52 5.17 13.62
N LEU A 12 -21.42 6.14 13.81
CA LEU A 12 -22.87 5.95 13.70
C LEU A 12 -23.35 5.57 12.27
N GLN A 13 -22.60 5.91 11.22
CA GLN A 13 -22.97 5.58 9.83
C GLN A 13 -22.52 4.19 9.37
N ASN A 14 -21.61 3.55 10.12
CA ASN A 14 -21.14 2.18 9.86
C ASN A 14 -21.13 1.35 11.15
N ALA A 15 -22.32 1.21 11.76
CA ALA A 15 -22.51 0.39 12.94
C ALA A 15 -21.99 -1.06 12.79
N GLY A 16 -21.95 -1.58 11.56
CA GLY A 16 -21.37 -2.88 11.24
C GLY A 16 -19.86 -2.97 11.55
N LEU A 17 -19.07 -2.01 11.06
CA LEU A 17 -17.62 -1.98 11.32
C LEU A 17 -17.30 -1.72 12.79
N LEU A 18 -18.08 -0.89 13.47
CA LEU A 18 -17.94 -0.70 14.92
C LEU A 18 -18.23 -1.99 15.68
N ARG A 19 -19.30 -2.70 15.33
CA ARG A 19 -19.66 -3.97 15.95
C ARG A 19 -18.59 -5.02 15.71
N GLU A 20 -18.04 -5.06 14.51
CA GLU A 20 -16.92 -5.95 14.15
C GLU A 20 -15.68 -5.63 14.99
N GLY A 21 -15.30 -4.34 15.09
CA GLY A 21 -14.19 -3.90 15.95
C GLY A 21 -14.38 -4.26 17.43
N ILE A 22 -15.60 -4.06 17.97
CA ILE A 22 -15.93 -4.48 19.33
C ILE A 22 -15.84 -6.01 19.48
N SER A 23 -16.26 -6.76 18.48
CA SER A 23 -16.12 -8.22 18.47
C SER A 23 -14.65 -8.65 18.56
N TYR A 24 -13.75 -8.00 17.81
CA TYR A 24 -12.32 -8.26 17.90
C TYR A 24 -11.75 -7.91 19.27
N LEU A 25 -12.12 -6.77 19.85
CA LEU A 25 -11.68 -6.39 21.20
C LEU A 25 -12.17 -7.38 22.27
N ASN A 26 -13.42 -7.83 22.16
CA ASN A 26 -13.96 -8.85 23.06
C ASN A 26 -13.25 -10.19 22.89
N TYR A 27 -12.92 -10.59 21.66
CA TYR A 27 -12.15 -11.80 21.41
C TYR A 27 -10.78 -11.73 22.10
N VAL A 28 -10.02 -10.65 21.89
CA VAL A 28 -8.71 -10.42 22.51
C VAL A 28 -8.80 -10.47 24.04
N ARG A 29 -9.80 -9.78 24.61
CA ARG A 29 -10.02 -9.74 26.06
C ARG A 29 -10.40 -11.11 26.64
N ASN A 30 -11.33 -11.81 26.00
CA ASN A 30 -11.83 -13.10 26.49
C ASN A 30 -10.77 -14.21 26.44
N HIS A 31 -9.81 -14.10 25.51
CA HIS A 31 -8.68 -15.03 25.40
C HIS A 31 -7.42 -14.53 26.13
N SER A 32 -7.50 -13.40 26.85
CA SER A 32 -6.38 -12.83 27.61
C SER A 32 -5.12 -12.65 26.76
N ILE A 33 -5.29 -12.27 25.48
CA ILE A 33 -4.19 -12.01 24.56
C ILE A 33 -3.52 -10.68 24.99
N PRO A 34 -2.22 -10.69 25.33
CA PRO A 34 -1.51 -9.47 25.74
C PRO A 34 -1.47 -8.43 24.62
N MET A 35 -1.78 -7.18 24.94
CA MET A 35 -1.77 -6.06 23.99
C MET A 35 -0.80 -4.97 24.46
N TYR A 36 0.27 -4.76 23.70
CA TYR A 36 1.29 -3.75 23.99
C TYR A 36 1.06 -2.50 23.13
N TYR A 37 0.15 -1.62 23.56
CA TYR A 37 -0.09 -0.35 22.87
C TYR A 37 1.13 0.58 22.97
N GLY A 38 1.43 1.33 21.91
CA GLY A 38 2.59 2.24 21.88
C GLY A 38 3.94 1.51 21.95
N HIS A 39 3.98 0.26 21.50
CA HIS A 39 5.21 -0.50 21.33
C HIS A 39 5.35 -0.97 19.89
N ALA A 40 6.59 -1.18 19.45
CA ALA A 40 6.92 -1.79 18.17
C ALA A 40 8.07 -2.79 18.34
N ILE A 41 8.23 -3.69 17.37
CA ILE A 41 9.31 -4.68 17.34
C ILE A 41 10.60 -3.97 16.94
N ALA A 42 11.60 -3.98 17.84
CA ALA A 42 12.91 -3.40 17.61
C ALA A 42 13.85 -4.36 16.86
N ARG A 43 13.82 -5.65 17.22
CA ARG A 43 14.55 -6.70 16.50
C ARG A 43 13.93 -8.07 16.78
N ALA A 44 14.15 -8.99 15.85
CA ALA A 44 13.99 -10.42 16.09
C ALA A 44 15.29 -10.98 16.69
N GLU A 45 15.19 -12.03 17.48
CA GLU A 45 16.32 -12.77 18.04
C GLU A 45 16.30 -14.21 17.52
N GLY A 46 17.49 -14.78 17.32
CA GLY A 46 17.68 -16.10 16.70
C GLY A 46 18.65 -16.04 15.51
N ASP A 47 19.13 -17.20 15.08
CA ASP A 47 20.08 -17.33 13.95
C ASP A 47 19.37 -17.86 12.71
N ASN A 48 18.94 -19.13 12.73
CA ASN A 48 18.22 -19.77 11.63
C ASN A 48 16.69 -19.57 11.69
N GLU A 49 16.16 -19.33 12.88
CA GLU A 49 14.73 -19.15 13.15
C GLU A 49 14.53 -18.18 14.30
N VAL A 50 13.32 -17.61 14.42
CA VAL A 50 12.99 -16.69 15.50
C VAL A 50 12.86 -17.49 16.80
N THR A 51 13.61 -17.08 17.82
CA THR A 51 13.52 -17.61 19.19
C THR A 51 13.03 -16.57 20.18
N GLY A 52 12.93 -15.31 19.76
CA GLY A 52 12.44 -14.21 20.57
C GLY A 52 12.27 -12.93 19.76
N ALA A 53 11.65 -11.94 20.39
CA ALA A 53 11.54 -10.59 19.88
C ALA A 53 11.86 -9.60 20.99
N VAL A 54 12.49 -8.48 20.63
CA VAL A 54 12.58 -7.33 21.54
C VAL A 54 11.62 -6.27 21.07
N ILE A 55 10.68 -5.90 21.94
CA ILE A 55 9.82 -4.74 21.72
C ILE A 55 10.41 -3.51 22.41
N ARG A 56 10.06 -2.33 21.92
CA ARG A 56 10.38 -1.03 22.52
C ARG A 56 9.16 -0.13 22.52
N LYS A 57 9.09 0.80 23.48
CA LYS A 57 8.11 1.88 23.42
C LYS A 57 8.40 2.81 22.25
N VAL A 58 7.36 3.42 21.72
CA VAL A 58 7.43 4.42 20.65
C VAL A 58 6.80 5.72 21.10
N ASP A 59 7.33 6.85 20.61
CA ASP A 59 6.74 8.16 20.86
C ASP A 59 5.54 8.46 19.93
N ALA A 60 5.02 9.69 19.98
CA ALA A 60 3.88 10.11 19.17
C ALA A 60 4.17 10.11 17.65
N ASP A 61 5.44 10.18 17.26
CA ASP A 61 5.91 10.12 15.88
C ASP A 61 6.40 8.72 15.47
N TRP A 62 6.19 7.73 16.34
CA TRP A 62 6.64 6.34 16.20
C TRP A 62 8.16 6.17 16.20
N SER A 63 8.92 7.12 16.74
CA SER A 63 10.36 6.93 16.95
C SER A 63 10.59 6.00 18.15
N PRO A 64 11.64 5.15 18.12
CA PRO A 64 11.97 4.26 19.23
C PRO A 64 12.41 5.07 20.46
N VAL A 65 11.90 4.71 21.65
CA VAL A 65 12.34 5.31 22.92
C VAL A 65 13.47 4.45 23.52
N PRO A 66 14.71 4.96 23.61
CA PRO A 66 15.85 4.19 24.16
C PRO A 66 15.63 3.77 25.62
N GLY A 67 16.17 2.61 26.02
CA GLY A 67 16.09 2.12 27.40
C GLY A 67 14.74 1.50 27.77
N THR A 68 13.86 1.27 26.79
CA THR A 68 12.54 0.65 26.99
C THR A 68 12.43 -0.73 26.35
N GLU A 69 13.58 -1.35 26.09
CA GLU A 69 13.69 -2.70 25.56
C GLU A 69 13.03 -3.71 26.49
N GLN A 70 12.16 -4.54 25.92
CA GLN A 70 11.55 -5.65 26.62
C GLN A 70 11.66 -6.90 25.73
N PRO A 71 12.42 -7.92 26.15
CA PRO A 71 12.45 -9.21 25.47
C PRO A 71 11.14 -9.97 25.69
N ILE A 72 10.72 -10.71 24.67
CA ILE A 72 9.54 -11.57 24.68
C ILE A 72 9.90 -12.87 23.96
N ASP A 73 9.66 -14.00 24.63
CA ASP A 73 9.83 -15.33 24.05
C ASP A 73 8.71 -15.61 23.04
N VAL A 74 9.07 -15.74 21.77
CA VAL A 74 8.17 -16.06 20.65
C VAL A 74 8.94 -16.85 19.61
N ASP A 75 8.24 -17.74 18.89
CA ASP A 75 8.79 -18.50 17.77
C ASP A 75 8.44 -17.89 16.40
N THR A 76 7.54 -16.90 16.38
CA THR A 76 6.96 -16.35 15.16
C THR A 76 6.69 -14.86 15.33
N ILE A 77 7.08 -14.06 14.33
CA ILE A 77 6.78 -12.64 14.26
C ILE A 77 5.95 -12.36 13.01
N CYS A 78 4.74 -11.85 13.22
CA CYS A 78 3.85 -11.36 12.16
C CYS A 78 3.88 -9.84 12.13
N VAL A 79 4.35 -9.25 11.02
CA VAL A 79 4.50 -7.80 10.88
C VAL A 79 3.48 -7.24 9.89
N GLY A 80 2.84 -6.13 10.24
CA GLY A 80 1.96 -5.37 9.36
C GLY A 80 2.05 -3.87 9.61
N TYR A 81 2.62 -3.13 8.65
CA TYR A 81 2.74 -1.67 8.68
C TYR A 81 1.88 -0.99 7.59
N GLY A 82 0.74 -1.59 7.27
CA GLY A 82 -0.17 -1.11 6.24
C GLY A 82 0.09 -1.71 4.86
N PHE A 83 -0.45 -1.06 3.83
CA PHE A 83 -0.47 -1.55 2.45
C PHE A 83 0.08 -0.50 1.49
N LEU A 84 0.67 -0.96 0.38
CA LEU A 84 1.10 -0.12 -0.73
C LEU A 84 0.28 -0.48 -1.97
N PRO A 85 -0.20 0.51 -2.75
CA PRO A 85 -0.84 0.26 -4.03
C PRO A 85 0.10 -0.46 -5.02
N SER A 86 -0.40 -1.49 -5.71
CA SER A 86 0.33 -2.17 -6.79
C SER A 86 0.15 -1.39 -8.10
N ILE A 87 1.04 -0.42 -8.33
CA ILE A 87 0.96 0.56 -9.43
C ILE A 87 1.86 0.25 -10.62
N GLU A 88 2.49 -0.92 -10.69
CA GLU A 88 3.51 -1.23 -11.69
C GLU A 88 2.96 -1.23 -13.12
N LEU A 89 1.72 -1.72 -13.30
CA LEU A 89 1.03 -1.66 -14.60
C LEU A 89 0.71 -0.22 -14.99
N LEU A 90 0.25 0.60 -14.04
CA LEU A 90 -0.06 2.01 -14.26
C LEU A 90 1.20 2.78 -14.66
N LYS A 91 2.33 2.54 -13.97
CA LYS A 91 3.65 3.07 -14.35
C LYS A 91 4.06 2.64 -15.75
N THR A 92 3.93 1.35 -16.06
CA THR A 92 4.36 0.79 -17.35
C THR A 92 3.54 1.35 -18.53
N ILE A 93 2.25 1.57 -18.32
CA ILE A 93 1.32 2.15 -19.31
C ILE A 93 1.54 3.66 -19.48
N GLY A 94 2.24 4.31 -18.54
CA GLY A 94 2.53 5.74 -18.59
C GLY A 94 1.47 6.62 -17.94
N CYS A 95 0.68 6.08 -17.00
CA CYS A 95 -0.23 6.88 -16.19
C CYS A 95 0.57 7.87 -15.34
N GLU A 96 0.17 9.14 -15.37
CA GLU A 96 0.61 10.13 -14.39
C GLU A 96 0.24 9.69 -12.96
N LEU A 97 1.19 9.90 -12.05
CA LEU A 97 1.06 9.54 -10.63
C LEU A 97 1.23 10.78 -9.77
N GLU A 98 0.54 10.80 -8.64
CA GLU A 98 0.75 11.75 -7.56
C GLU A 98 1.14 11.02 -6.28
N TYR A 99 1.67 11.76 -5.30
CA TYR A 99 2.03 11.20 -4.00
C TYR A 99 0.96 11.52 -2.95
N ASN A 100 0.47 10.49 -2.27
CA ASN A 100 -0.43 10.61 -1.13
C ASN A 100 -0.12 9.54 -0.08
N GLU A 101 0.59 9.95 0.99
CA GLU A 101 0.97 9.09 2.11
C GLU A 101 -0.22 8.32 2.71
N GLN A 102 -1.38 8.96 2.86
CA GLN A 102 -2.58 8.36 3.46
C GLN A 102 -3.21 7.27 2.58
N LEU A 103 -2.91 7.29 1.28
CA LEU A 103 -3.37 6.30 0.32
C LEU A 103 -2.30 5.23 0.03
N GLY A 104 -1.20 5.24 0.77
CA GLY A 104 -0.10 4.28 0.65
C GLY A 104 1.04 4.74 -0.26
N GLY A 105 1.15 6.04 -0.54
CA GLY A 105 2.25 6.66 -1.29
C GLY A 105 1.83 7.03 -2.72
N GLN A 106 2.53 6.52 -3.72
CA GLN A 106 2.22 6.84 -5.11
C GLN A 106 0.88 6.23 -5.56
N ILE A 107 0.06 7.04 -6.21
CA ILE A 107 -1.26 6.66 -6.74
C ILE A 107 -1.49 7.31 -8.11
N PRO A 108 -2.32 6.71 -8.99
CA PRO A 108 -2.65 7.32 -10.27
C PRO A 108 -3.52 8.57 -10.11
N THR A 109 -3.24 9.60 -10.90
CA THR A 109 -4.21 10.68 -11.08
C THR A 109 -5.43 10.14 -11.82
N ARG A 110 -6.63 10.56 -11.40
CA ARG A 110 -7.88 10.04 -11.95
C ARG A 110 -9.01 11.05 -11.90
N THR A 111 -9.91 10.95 -12.87
CA THR A 111 -11.15 11.73 -12.91
C THR A 111 -12.17 11.19 -11.89
N ARG A 112 -13.27 11.92 -11.69
CA ARG A 112 -14.41 11.43 -10.90
C ARG A 112 -15.08 10.16 -11.45
N LEU A 113 -14.75 9.78 -12.69
CA LEU A 113 -15.23 8.56 -13.33
C LEU A 113 -14.20 7.42 -13.27
N MET A 114 -13.14 7.58 -12.47
CA MET A 114 -12.05 6.61 -12.26
C MET A 114 -11.15 6.40 -13.49
N GLU A 115 -11.30 7.22 -14.54
CA GLU A 115 -10.39 7.22 -15.69
C GLU A 115 -9.07 7.91 -15.32
N THR A 116 -7.96 7.29 -15.67
CA THR A 116 -6.61 7.84 -15.44
C THR A 116 -6.26 8.92 -16.46
N SER A 117 -5.05 9.47 -16.37
CA SER A 117 -4.48 10.36 -17.40
C SER A 117 -4.31 9.69 -18.77
N VAL A 118 -4.23 8.36 -18.85
CA VAL A 118 -4.21 7.63 -20.12
C VAL A 118 -5.65 7.32 -20.56
N PRO A 119 -6.11 7.85 -21.72
CA PRO A 119 -7.49 7.67 -22.15
C PRO A 119 -7.88 6.20 -22.31
N GLY A 120 -9.02 5.82 -21.73
CA GLY A 120 -9.52 4.44 -21.76
C GLY A 120 -8.92 3.51 -20.70
N VAL A 121 -7.97 3.98 -19.89
CA VAL A 121 -7.41 3.23 -18.77
C VAL A 121 -8.07 3.71 -17.48
N TYR A 122 -8.61 2.77 -16.71
CA TYR A 122 -9.32 3.04 -15.45
C TYR A 122 -8.55 2.41 -14.29
N ALA A 123 -8.47 3.12 -13.16
CA ALA A 123 -7.84 2.64 -11.94
C ALA A 123 -8.83 2.71 -10.76
N VAL A 124 -9.06 1.57 -10.11
CA VAL A 124 -10.06 1.42 -9.06
C VAL A 124 -9.55 0.59 -7.89
N GLY A 125 -10.14 0.82 -6.72
CA GLY A 125 -9.83 0.09 -5.50
C GLY A 125 -8.43 0.33 -4.98
N ASP A 126 -7.94 -0.56 -4.14
CA ASP A 126 -6.69 -0.32 -3.38
C ASP A 126 -5.44 -0.22 -4.27
N GLY A 127 -5.49 -0.75 -5.50
CA GLY A 127 -4.45 -0.53 -6.52
C GLY A 127 -4.39 0.91 -7.05
N SER A 128 -5.41 1.72 -6.77
CA SER A 128 -5.49 3.15 -7.08
C SER A 128 -5.34 4.06 -5.85
N GLY A 129 -4.94 3.47 -4.72
CA GLY A 129 -4.87 4.11 -3.41
C GLY A 129 -5.65 3.30 -2.39
N VAL A 130 -4.99 2.88 -1.32
CA VAL A 130 -5.57 1.99 -0.30
C VAL A 130 -6.77 2.68 0.33
N ALA A 131 -7.97 2.15 0.13
CA ALA A 131 -9.25 2.71 0.55
C ALA A 131 -10.21 1.71 1.21
N GLY A 132 -9.87 0.43 1.15
CA GLY A 132 -10.66 -0.66 1.70
C GLY A 132 -11.74 -1.16 0.73
N ALA A 133 -12.27 -2.33 1.05
CA ALA A 133 -13.19 -3.06 0.18
C ALA A 133 -14.48 -2.28 -0.18
N PRO A 134 -15.16 -1.58 0.75
CA PRO A 134 -16.38 -0.84 0.41
C PRO A 134 -16.15 0.26 -0.63
N ALA A 135 -15.06 1.01 -0.49
CA ALA A 135 -14.68 2.04 -1.47
C ALA A 135 -14.34 1.40 -2.82
N SER A 136 -13.54 0.33 -2.80
CA SER A 136 -13.11 -0.40 -3.99
C SER A 136 -14.28 -0.89 -4.84
N ILE A 137 -15.33 -1.44 -4.21
CA ILE A 137 -16.54 -1.91 -4.91
C ILE A 137 -17.25 -0.75 -5.61
N VAL A 138 -17.41 0.38 -4.93
CA VAL A 138 -18.11 1.55 -5.49
C VAL A 138 -17.30 2.17 -6.64
N GLU A 139 -15.98 2.26 -6.50
CA GLU A 139 -15.10 2.73 -7.56
C GLU A 139 -15.17 1.83 -8.80
N GLY A 140 -15.15 0.50 -8.61
CA GLY A 140 -15.34 -0.47 -9.70
C GLY A 140 -16.67 -0.27 -10.43
N ARG A 141 -17.76 -0.03 -9.71
CA ARG A 141 -19.07 0.27 -10.31
C ARG A 141 -19.07 1.57 -11.12
N ILE A 142 -18.42 2.62 -10.61
CA ILE A 142 -18.30 3.90 -11.33
C ILE A 142 -17.51 3.71 -12.64
N ALA A 143 -16.37 3.03 -12.57
CA ALA A 143 -15.55 2.73 -13.75
C ALA A 143 -16.33 1.90 -14.77
N ALA A 144 -16.99 0.83 -14.34
CA ALA A 144 -17.80 -0.03 -15.22
C ALA A 144 -18.92 0.74 -15.93
N LEU A 145 -19.61 1.65 -15.23
CA LEU A 145 -20.62 2.52 -15.83
C LEU A 145 -20.02 3.50 -16.85
N SER A 146 -18.82 4.02 -16.58
CA SER A 146 -18.09 4.89 -17.51
C SER A 146 -17.69 4.12 -18.77
N VAL A 147 -17.13 2.91 -18.62
CA VAL A 147 -16.75 2.02 -19.72
C VAL A 147 -17.96 1.62 -20.57
N ALA A 148 -19.07 1.22 -19.94
CA ALA A 148 -20.30 0.86 -20.64
C ALA A 148 -20.89 2.05 -21.43
N ALA A 149 -20.80 3.27 -20.89
CA ALA A 149 -21.24 4.47 -21.59
C ALA A 149 -20.34 4.86 -22.76
N ARG A 150 -19.02 4.61 -22.63
CA ARG A 150 -18.02 4.90 -23.67
C ARG A 150 -18.10 3.91 -24.83
N SER A 151 -18.29 2.63 -24.53
CA SER A 151 -18.43 1.56 -25.53
C SER A 151 -19.78 1.55 -26.26
N GLY A 152 -20.77 2.31 -25.77
CA GLY A 152 -22.11 2.34 -26.33
C GLY A 152 -23.07 1.28 -25.79
N ALA A 153 -22.58 0.36 -24.95
CA ALA A 153 -23.39 -0.68 -24.31
C ALA A 153 -24.45 -0.11 -23.35
N LEU A 154 -24.26 1.11 -22.84
CA LEU A 154 -25.24 1.81 -21.99
C LEU A 154 -25.45 3.25 -22.48
N PRO A 155 -26.71 3.72 -22.70
CA PRO A 155 -26.96 5.10 -23.05
C PRO A 155 -26.38 6.07 -22.00
N LYS A 156 -25.66 7.10 -22.47
CA LYS A 156 -24.97 8.09 -21.60
C LYS A 156 -25.91 8.73 -20.58
N SER A 157 -27.18 8.97 -20.94
CA SER A 157 -28.20 9.50 -20.02
C SER A 157 -28.47 8.56 -18.84
N ARG A 158 -28.64 7.26 -19.09
CA ARG A 158 -28.83 6.23 -18.06
C ARG A 158 -27.57 6.05 -17.20
N ALA A 159 -26.40 6.03 -17.82
CA ALA A 159 -25.13 5.93 -17.12
C ALA A 159 -24.94 7.09 -16.11
N ARG A 160 -25.23 8.33 -16.53
CA ARG A 160 -25.15 9.53 -15.68
C ARG A 160 -26.00 9.41 -14.42
N VAL A 161 -27.22 8.90 -14.51
CA VAL A 161 -28.11 8.73 -13.34
C VAL A 161 -27.53 7.70 -12.37
N ARG A 162 -27.03 6.57 -12.87
CA ARG A 162 -26.44 5.51 -12.04
C ARG A 162 -25.14 5.97 -11.37
N VAL A 163 -24.25 6.64 -12.12
CA VAL A 163 -23.00 7.19 -11.58
C VAL A 163 -23.27 8.19 -10.46
N ARG A 164 -24.28 9.05 -10.59
CA ARG A 164 -24.66 10.00 -9.50
C ARG A 164 -25.05 9.28 -8.20
N ARG A 165 -25.64 8.08 -8.27
CA ARG A 165 -25.95 7.28 -7.09
C ARG A 165 -24.66 6.76 -6.45
N GLU A 166 -23.79 6.15 -7.24
CA GLU A 166 -22.52 5.59 -6.74
C GLU A 166 -21.60 6.68 -6.17
N LEU A 167 -21.52 7.86 -6.81
CA LEU A 167 -20.73 8.98 -6.30
C LEU A 167 -21.20 9.47 -4.92
N ARG A 168 -22.51 9.45 -4.65
CA ARG A 168 -23.04 9.79 -3.32
C ARG A 168 -22.61 8.77 -2.27
N SER A 169 -22.69 7.48 -2.60
CA SER A 169 -22.19 6.40 -1.73
C SER A 169 -20.69 6.54 -1.48
N TRP A 170 -19.91 6.79 -2.53
CA TRP A 170 -18.47 7.00 -2.45
C TRP A 170 -18.12 8.18 -1.52
N SER A 171 -18.78 9.33 -1.69
CA SER A 171 -18.56 10.49 -0.81
C SER A 171 -18.92 10.23 0.66
N ALA A 172 -19.90 9.36 0.95
CA ALA A 172 -20.20 8.96 2.32
C ALA A 172 -19.08 8.09 2.91
N ILE A 173 -18.61 7.09 2.16
CA ILE A 173 -17.50 6.21 2.54
C ILE A 173 -16.22 7.02 2.78
N GLN A 174 -15.88 7.94 1.88
CA GLN A 174 -14.66 8.75 2.01
C GLN A 174 -14.65 9.64 3.26
N ARG A 175 -15.80 10.19 3.68
CA ARG A 175 -15.89 10.97 4.93
C ARG A 175 -15.63 10.12 6.17
N PHE A 176 -16.17 8.91 6.20
CA PHE A 176 -15.92 7.95 7.26
C PHE A 176 -14.43 7.57 7.31
N ARG A 177 -13.87 7.29 6.13
CA ARG A 177 -12.49 6.88 5.96
C ARG A 177 -11.50 7.96 6.41
N ALA A 178 -11.73 9.22 6.02
CA ALA A 178 -10.90 10.34 6.45
C ALA A 178 -10.81 10.48 7.98
N ALA A 179 -11.83 10.03 8.73
CA ALA A 179 -11.79 10.00 10.19
C ALA A 179 -10.95 8.82 10.73
N LEU A 180 -10.95 7.67 10.05
CA LEU A 180 -10.12 6.51 10.40
C LEU A 180 -8.65 6.69 9.99
N ASP A 181 -8.38 7.29 8.83
CA ASP A 181 -7.04 7.47 8.27
C ASP A 181 -6.13 8.26 9.22
N GLU A 182 -6.67 9.18 10.03
CA GLU A 182 -5.89 9.88 11.06
C GLU A 182 -5.39 8.95 12.17
N THR A 183 -6.18 7.92 12.52
CA THR A 183 -5.86 6.98 13.58
C THR A 183 -4.78 5.98 13.15
N TYR A 184 -4.81 5.58 11.88
CA TYR A 184 -3.87 4.63 11.28
C TYR A 184 -2.75 5.29 10.46
N ARG A 185 -2.60 6.61 10.57
CA ARG A 185 -1.57 7.35 9.83
C ARG A 185 -0.18 6.84 10.22
N ILE A 186 0.58 6.35 9.23
CA ILE A 186 1.99 6.04 9.38
C ILE A 186 2.74 7.32 9.74
N ARG A 187 3.51 7.28 10.83
CA ARG A 187 4.27 8.43 11.34
C ARG A 187 5.71 8.38 10.84
N PRO A 188 6.37 9.54 10.59
CA PRO A 188 7.71 9.58 10.00
C PRO A 188 8.79 8.86 10.81
N GLY A 189 8.63 8.75 12.13
CA GLY A 189 9.59 8.05 12.99
C GLY A 189 9.74 6.56 12.68
N ILE A 190 8.84 5.96 11.88
CA ILE A 190 8.99 4.58 11.40
C ILE A 190 10.30 4.34 10.65
N TYR A 191 10.87 5.37 10.02
CA TYR A 191 12.12 5.24 9.28
C TYR A 191 13.36 5.34 10.19
N ASN A 192 13.22 5.84 11.41
CA ASN A 192 14.32 5.98 12.39
C ASN A 192 14.71 4.65 13.08
N TRP A 193 14.09 3.54 12.70
CA TRP A 193 14.36 2.21 13.26
C TRP A 193 15.48 1.47 12.56
N MET A 194 15.85 1.92 11.36
CA MET A 194 16.79 1.24 10.49
C MET A 194 18.21 1.33 11.06
N THR A 195 18.88 0.20 11.17
CA THR A 195 20.31 0.09 11.45
C THR A 195 21.05 -0.31 10.18
N ASP A 196 22.37 -0.15 10.14
CA ASP A 196 23.19 -0.52 8.98
C ASP A 196 23.00 -1.98 8.55
N ASP A 197 22.82 -2.89 9.52
CA ASP A 197 22.61 -4.33 9.27
C ASP A 197 21.18 -4.68 8.83
N THR A 198 20.26 -3.71 8.81
CA THR A 198 18.86 -3.97 8.46
C THR A 198 18.75 -4.34 6.98
N ILE A 199 18.26 -5.55 6.69
CA ILE A 199 18.01 -6.00 5.31
C ILE A 199 16.88 -5.18 4.69
N ILE A 200 17.20 -4.41 3.64
CA ILE A 200 16.23 -3.62 2.89
C ILE A 200 15.71 -4.39 1.69
N CYS A 201 16.59 -5.05 0.92
CA CYS A 201 16.20 -5.83 -0.24
C CYS A 201 16.36 -7.33 0.03
N ARG A 202 15.30 -7.98 0.54
CA ARG A 202 15.30 -9.43 0.81
C ARG A 202 15.65 -10.32 -0.40
N CYS A 203 15.37 -9.88 -1.63
CA CYS A 203 15.65 -10.69 -2.82
C CYS A 203 17.12 -10.68 -3.24
N GLU A 204 17.85 -9.62 -2.92
CA GLU A 204 19.26 -9.44 -3.28
C GLU A 204 20.14 -9.36 -2.02
N GLU A 205 19.55 -9.62 -0.84
CA GLU A 205 20.18 -9.60 0.49
C GLU A 205 20.89 -8.28 0.85
N VAL A 206 20.46 -7.16 0.26
CA VAL A 206 21.10 -5.84 0.46
C VAL A 206 20.64 -5.17 1.75
N THR A 207 21.59 -4.72 2.56
CA THR A 207 21.36 -4.01 3.82
C THR A 207 21.23 -2.48 3.65
N ALA A 208 20.78 -1.81 4.71
CA ALA A 208 20.69 -0.36 4.75
C ALA A 208 22.08 0.29 4.67
N GLY A 209 23.06 -0.25 5.38
CA GLY A 209 24.44 0.25 5.39
C GLY A 209 25.10 0.16 4.02
N GLU A 210 24.86 -0.93 3.28
CA GLU A 210 25.33 -1.06 1.90
C GLU A 210 24.70 0.00 0.98
N ILE A 211 23.40 0.28 1.14
CA ILE A 211 22.73 1.34 0.38
C ILE A 211 23.30 2.71 0.74
N GLN A 212 23.51 2.97 2.04
CA GLN A 212 24.01 4.24 2.57
C GLN A 212 25.41 4.61 2.05
N GLN A 213 26.24 3.64 1.66
CA GLN A 213 27.53 3.93 1.02
C GLN A 213 27.39 4.65 -0.33
N PHE A 214 26.25 4.50 -0.99
CA PHE A 214 25.99 5.06 -2.32
C PHE A 214 24.94 6.16 -2.32
N VAL A 215 24.15 6.32 -1.25
CA VAL A 215 23.24 7.47 -1.14
C VAL A 215 24.06 8.77 -1.09
N GLY A 216 23.55 9.84 -1.72
CA GLY A 216 24.29 11.09 -1.88
C GLY A 216 25.18 11.18 -3.13
N THR A 217 25.51 10.05 -3.78
CA THR A 217 26.19 10.06 -5.10
C THR A 217 25.27 10.57 -6.21
N SER A 218 23.96 10.38 -6.05
CA SER A 218 22.93 10.84 -6.98
C SER A 218 21.63 11.15 -6.25
N ARG A 219 20.83 12.03 -6.85
CA ARG A 219 19.45 12.31 -6.45
C ARG A 219 18.44 11.34 -7.07
N ASP A 220 18.88 10.51 -8.03
CA ASP A 220 18.04 9.52 -8.71
C ASP A 220 18.18 8.14 -8.03
N PRO A 221 17.09 7.58 -7.46
CA PRO A 221 17.13 6.25 -6.84
C PRO A 221 17.41 5.12 -7.85
N ASN A 222 17.18 5.33 -9.15
CA ASN A 222 17.55 4.33 -10.17
C ASN A 222 19.07 4.18 -10.28
N TYR A 223 19.84 5.22 -9.98
CA TYR A 223 21.30 5.16 -9.93
C TYR A 223 21.77 4.31 -8.75
N VAL A 224 21.24 4.56 -7.55
CA VAL A 224 21.54 3.74 -6.35
C VAL A 224 21.12 2.28 -6.56
N LYS A 225 19.97 2.04 -7.19
CA LYS A 225 19.54 0.71 -7.62
C LYS A 225 20.58 0.01 -8.52
N SER A 226 21.19 0.74 -9.46
CA SER A 226 22.17 0.15 -10.38
C SER A 226 23.48 -0.25 -9.71
N LEU A 227 23.86 0.45 -8.63
CA LEU A 227 25.09 0.19 -7.87
C LEU A 227 24.90 -0.91 -6.83
N THR A 228 23.76 -0.91 -6.14
CA THR A 228 23.49 -1.83 -5.01
C THR A 228 22.71 -3.07 -5.41
N ARG A 229 22.10 -3.09 -6.60
CA ARG A 229 21.10 -4.07 -7.04
C ARG A 229 19.80 -4.06 -6.23
N ALA A 230 19.65 -3.22 -5.21
CA ALA A 230 18.42 -3.12 -4.45
C ALA A 230 17.23 -2.80 -5.38
N SER A 231 16.14 -3.55 -5.26
CA SER A 231 14.97 -3.53 -6.17
C SER A 231 15.15 -4.20 -7.54
N MET A 232 16.21 -4.99 -7.74
CA MET A 232 16.42 -5.77 -8.98
C MET A 232 16.07 -7.26 -8.88
N GLY A 233 15.82 -7.78 -7.68
CA GLY A 233 15.46 -9.19 -7.51
C GLY A 233 14.05 -9.55 -7.97
N LEU A 234 13.62 -10.79 -7.71
CA LEU A 234 12.34 -11.37 -8.19
C LEU A 234 11.11 -10.49 -7.93
N CYS A 235 11.07 -9.79 -6.79
CA CYS A 235 9.95 -8.92 -6.46
C CYS A 235 9.93 -7.59 -7.23
N GLN A 236 10.99 -7.23 -7.97
CA GLN A 236 11.14 -6.01 -8.75
C GLN A 236 10.86 -4.73 -7.94
N GLY A 237 11.31 -4.69 -6.68
CA GLY A 237 11.21 -3.50 -5.83
C GLY A 237 9.90 -3.34 -5.05
N ARG A 238 8.95 -4.28 -5.14
CA ARG A 238 7.66 -4.17 -4.42
C ARG A 238 7.76 -3.95 -2.92
N ASN A 239 8.74 -4.58 -2.30
CA ASN A 239 8.92 -4.52 -0.84
C ASN A 239 9.93 -3.43 -0.43
N CYS A 240 10.97 -3.21 -1.25
CA CYS A 240 12.13 -2.42 -0.85
C CYS A 240 12.21 -1.05 -1.52
N SER A 241 11.54 -0.82 -2.66
CA SER A 241 11.68 0.41 -3.45
C SER A 241 11.35 1.66 -2.65
N ARG A 242 10.31 1.60 -1.82
CA ARG A 242 9.92 2.70 -0.94
C ARG A 242 11.02 3.08 0.04
N ASN A 243 11.64 2.10 0.68
CA ASN A 243 12.73 2.32 1.64
C ASN A 243 13.99 2.82 0.94
N VAL A 244 14.33 2.28 -0.24
CA VAL A 244 15.45 2.76 -1.06
C VAL A 244 15.24 4.22 -1.46
N SER A 245 14.06 4.56 -1.98
CA SER A 245 13.73 5.95 -2.34
C SER A 245 13.74 6.88 -1.12
N TRP A 246 13.30 6.41 0.04
CA TRP A 246 13.34 7.19 1.28
C TRP A 246 14.79 7.48 1.71
N LEU A 247 15.68 6.48 1.71
CA LEU A 247 17.10 6.67 2.04
C LEU A 247 17.78 7.69 1.11
N VAL A 248 17.47 7.66 -0.19
CA VAL A 248 17.98 8.64 -1.16
C VAL A 248 17.40 10.03 -0.89
N ALA A 249 16.11 10.13 -0.59
CA ALA A 249 15.46 11.41 -0.30
C ALA A 249 16.06 12.06 0.95
N GLU A 250 16.21 11.29 2.02
CA GLU A 250 16.81 11.72 3.28
C GLU A 250 18.25 12.21 3.06
N SER A 251 19.09 11.42 2.37
CA SER A 251 20.50 11.77 2.17
C SER A 251 20.71 13.01 1.31
N THR A 252 19.72 13.38 0.49
CA THR A 252 19.81 14.50 -0.45
C THR A 252 18.94 15.70 -0.05
N GLY A 253 18.26 15.62 1.10
CA GLY A 253 17.34 16.65 1.59
C GLY A 253 16.13 16.87 0.66
N GLN A 254 15.75 15.88 -0.13
CA GLN A 254 14.60 15.95 -1.02
C GLN A 254 13.33 15.51 -0.29
N ASP A 255 12.18 16.05 -0.69
CA ASP A 255 10.90 15.54 -0.22
C ASP A 255 10.75 14.09 -0.70
N PRO A 256 10.53 13.11 0.18
CA PRO A 256 10.29 11.73 -0.21
C PRO A 256 9.22 11.60 -1.31
N ALA A 257 8.19 12.45 -1.30
CA ALA A 257 7.14 12.49 -2.32
C ALA A 257 7.68 12.74 -3.75
N GLN A 258 8.82 13.43 -3.88
CA GLN A 258 9.45 13.81 -5.15
C GLN A 258 10.46 12.77 -5.65
N VAL A 259 11.01 11.93 -4.76
CA VAL A 259 12.07 10.95 -5.08
C VAL A 259 11.50 9.55 -5.30
N MET A 260 10.26 9.30 -4.88
CA MET A 260 9.67 7.98 -4.80
C MET A 260 9.25 7.36 -6.14
N SER A 261 10.11 7.27 -7.16
CA SER A 261 9.79 6.44 -8.32
C SER A 261 10.98 5.73 -8.95
N LEU A 262 11.13 4.45 -8.63
CA LEU A 262 11.86 3.53 -9.48
C LEU A 262 11.03 3.21 -10.72
N ASN A 263 11.71 3.12 -11.86
CA ASN A 263 11.08 2.78 -13.13
C ASN A 263 10.54 1.35 -13.10
N ALA A 264 9.28 1.17 -13.49
CA ALA A 264 8.70 -0.13 -13.77
C ALA A 264 9.00 -0.53 -15.23
N ARG A 265 9.29 -1.81 -15.47
CA ARG A 265 9.57 -2.35 -16.79
C ARG A 265 8.76 -3.62 -17.03
N PRO A 266 8.33 -3.90 -18.27
CA PRO A 266 7.80 -5.21 -18.63
C PRO A 266 8.85 -6.32 -18.43
N PRO A 267 8.43 -7.53 -18.05
CA PRO A 267 7.08 -7.88 -17.62
C PRO A 267 6.82 -7.41 -16.18
N ALA A 268 5.59 -6.96 -15.88
CA ALA A 268 5.26 -6.46 -14.54
C ALA A 268 5.49 -7.53 -13.46
N LYS A 269 5.23 -8.80 -13.77
CA LYS A 269 5.54 -9.96 -12.92
C LYS A 269 6.47 -10.89 -13.70
N PRO A 270 7.33 -11.69 -13.04
CA PRO A 270 8.10 -12.72 -13.73
C PRO A 270 7.18 -13.66 -14.52
N VAL A 271 7.52 -13.89 -15.78
CA VAL A 271 6.83 -14.83 -16.67
C VAL A 271 7.86 -15.83 -17.18
N PRO A 272 7.59 -17.15 -17.16
CA PRO A 272 8.49 -18.13 -17.75
C PRO A 272 8.74 -17.84 -19.23
N LEU A 273 9.99 -17.96 -19.69
CA LEU A 273 10.32 -17.72 -21.11
C LEU A 273 9.55 -18.64 -22.06
N GLY A 274 9.29 -19.89 -21.66
CA GLY A 274 8.48 -20.82 -22.43
C GLY A 274 7.05 -20.31 -22.69
N ALA A 275 6.44 -19.59 -21.74
CA ALA A 275 5.11 -19.01 -21.92
C ALA A 275 5.09 -17.81 -22.87
N ILE A 276 6.24 -17.13 -23.06
CA ILE A 276 6.40 -16.06 -24.05
C ILE A 276 6.72 -16.65 -25.43
N ALA A 277 7.49 -17.74 -25.47
CA ALA A 277 7.88 -18.41 -26.70
C ALA A 277 6.77 -19.26 -27.32
N ASP A 278 5.81 -19.74 -26.52
CA ASP A 278 4.66 -20.51 -27.00
C ASP A 278 3.70 -19.59 -27.78
N PRO A 279 3.52 -19.79 -29.10
CA PRO A 279 2.56 -19.03 -29.89
C PRO A 279 1.10 -19.41 -29.57
N THR A 280 0.88 -20.48 -28.81
CA THR A 280 -0.45 -20.96 -28.43
C THR A 280 -0.95 -20.14 -27.25
N PRO A 281 -2.03 -19.34 -27.40
CA PRO A 281 -2.60 -18.65 -26.26
C PRO A 281 -3.09 -19.69 -25.24
N PRO A 282 -2.89 -19.45 -23.93
CA PRO A 282 -3.45 -20.33 -22.92
C PRO A 282 -4.98 -20.39 -23.09
N PRO A 283 -5.61 -21.57 -22.91
CA PRO A 283 -7.05 -21.68 -23.00
C PRO A 283 -7.69 -20.72 -22.00
N ILE A 284 -8.68 -19.95 -22.44
CA ILE A 284 -9.44 -19.07 -21.55
C ILE A 284 -10.19 -19.99 -20.56
N PRO A 285 -10.00 -19.82 -19.25
CA PRO A 285 -10.72 -20.60 -18.25
C PRO A 285 -12.23 -20.55 -18.49
N SER A 286 -12.90 -21.69 -18.43
CA SER A 286 -14.34 -21.79 -18.74
C SER A 286 -15.22 -20.97 -17.80
N ASP A 287 -14.74 -20.68 -16.58
CA ASP A 287 -15.38 -19.81 -15.59
C ASP A 287 -15.26 -18.30 -15.91
N LEU A 288 -14.35 -17.93 -16.82
CA LEU A 288 -14.21 -16.56 -17.34
C LEU A 288 -14.93 -16.37 -18.69
N MET A 289 -15.38 -17.44 -19.33
CA MET A 289 -16.30 -17.33 -20.45
C MET A 289 -17.68 -17.01 -19.89
N MET A 290 -18.15 -15.78 -20.12
CA MET A 290 -19.55 -15.44 -19.85
C MET A 290 -20.41 -16.44 -20.62
N SER A 291 -21.26 -17.19 -19.91
CA SER A 291 -22.31 -17.96 -20.55
C SER A 291 -23.17 -17.00 -21.37
N ASP A 292 -23.33 -17.27 -22.66
CA ASP A 292 -24.23 -16.56 -23.57
C ASP A 292 -25.71 -16.84 -23.24
N GLU A 293 -26.09 -16.77 -21.95
CA GLU A 293 -27.47 -16.90 -21.46
C GLU A 293 -28.01 -15.58 -20.91
#